data_AF-A0AAX3AEJ7-F1
#
_entry.id   AF-A0AAX3AEJ7-F1
#
_cell.length_a   1.000
_cell.length_b   1.000
_cell.length_c   1.000
_cell.angle_alpha   90.00
_cell.angle_beta   90.00
_cell.angle_gamma   90.00
#
_symmetry.space_group_name_H-M   'P 1'
#
loop_
_entity.id
_entity.type
_entity.pdbx_description
1 polymer ?
#
loop_
_entity_poly.entity_id
_entity_poly.type
_entity_poly.pdbx_seq_one_letter_code
_entity_poly.pdbx_strand_id
1 'polypeptide(L)'
;MRNVYEGAAIRSLYRQLVDDFGGFDAAAAFLKCSKGTLSKQCHGDAAIGPEHFGALEDAVGRWPITRLLFGRLAEGGLPVELSQQAQQALREAADLTPAIFSLLIQGDAGPIQKEGPEAMASLADLLRAVDADPTEDKRP
;
A
#
# COMPACT_ATOMS: atom_id res chain seq x y z
N MET A 1 14.89 -17.20 -3.11
CA MET A 1 13.63 -16.63 -2.58
C MET A 1 13.72 -16.62 -1.05
N ARG A 2 13.83 -15.46 -0.42
CA ARG A 2 13.74 -15.36 1.05
C ARG A 2 12.26 -15.42 1.42
N ASN A 3 11.89 -16.43 2.22
CA ASN A 3 10.54 -16.59 2.76
C ASN A 3 10.20 -15.40 3.68
N VAL A 4 9.58 -14.36 3.13
CA VAL A 4 9.10 -13.18 3.87
C VAL A 4 7.95 -13.55 4.84
N TYR A 5 7.46 -14.80 4.77
CA TYR A 5 6.52 -15.39 5.73
C TYR A 5 7.19 -15.79 7.05
N GLU A 6 8.52 -15.76 7.14
CA GLU A 6 9.26 -15.93 8.39
C GLU A 6 9.72 -14.60 9.00
N GLY A 7 9.32 -13.45 8.46
CA GLY A 7 9.88 -12.16 8.87
C GLY A 7 9.62 -11.86 10.35
N ALA A 8 10.70 -11.64 11.12
CA ALA A 8 10.68 -11.26 12.53
C ALA A 8 9.66 -10.16 12.89
N ALA A 9 9.20 -9.36 11.92
CA ALA A 9 8.17 -8.35 12.04
C ALA A 9 6.80 -8.89 12.52
N ILE A 10 6.20 -9.90 11.86
CA ILE A 10 4.86 -10.39 12.27
C ILE A 10 4.92 -10.99 13.68
N ARG A 11 5.99 -11.73 14.00
CA ARG A 11 6.19 -12.31 15.32
C ARG A 11 6.42 -11.24 16.40
N SER A 12 7.18 -10.20 16.08
CA SER A 12 7.38 -9.06 16.99
C SER A 12 6.08 -8.30 17.24
N LEU A 13 5.27 -8.07 16.21
CA LEU A 13 3.96 -7.41 16.33
C LEU A 13 2.99 -8.27 17.13
N TYR A 14 2.94 -9.57 16.85
CA TYR A 14 2.12 -10.51 17.60
C TYR A 14 2.52 -10.58 19.07
N ARG A 15 3.84 -10.58 19.34
CA ARG A 15 4.37 -10.56 20.70
C ARG A 15 3.96 -9.27 21.44
N GLN A 16 4.07 -8.12 20.77
CA GLN A 16 3.64 -6.85 21.33
C GLN A 16 2.13 -6.87 21.64
N LEU A 17 1.29 -7.44 20.77
CA LEU A 17 -0.14 -7.58 21.03
C LEU A 17 -0.43 -8.46 22.26
N VAL A 18 0.31 -9.56 22.43
CA VAL A 18 0.22 -10.39 23.63
C VAL A 18 0.58 -9.61 24.89
N ASP A 19 1.66 -8.83 24.85
CA ASP A 19 2.09 -8.01 25.98
C ASP A 19 1.09 -6.87 26.28
N ASP A 20 0.62 -6.16 25.25
CA ASP A 20 -0.37 -5.06 25.34
C ASP A 20 -1.74 -5.55 25.86
N PHE A 21 -2.14 -6.79 25.54
CA PHE A 21 -3.38 -7.38 26.04
C PHE A 21 -3.34 -7.73 27.54
N GLY A 22 -2.13 -7.88 28.11
CA GLY A 22 -1.95 -8.28 29.51
C GLY A 22 -1.02 -9.48 29.71
N GLY A 23 -0.24 -9.85 28.70
CA GLY A 23 0.71 -10.95 28.74
C GLY A 23 0.10 -12.32 28.40
N PHE A 24 0.97 -13.33 28.37
CA PHE A 24 0.63 -14.66 27.86
C PHE A 24 -0.53 -15.36 28.58
N ASP A 25 -0.64 -15.21 29.90
CA ASP A 25 -1.67 -15.93 30.66
C ASP A 25 -3.07 -15.38 30.35
N ALA A 26 -3.19 -14.05 30.27
CA ALA A 26 -4.41 -13.37 29.85
C ALA A 26 -4.76 -13.70 28.39
N ALA A 27 -3.78 -13.56 27.48
CA ALA A 27 -3.99 -13.83 26.06
C ALA A 27 -4.37 -15.29 25.78
N ALA A 28 -3.74 -16.25 26.48
CA ALA A 28 -4.04 -17.67 26.34
C ALA A 28 -5.47 -18.01 26.81
N ALA A 29 -5.90 -17.42 27.94
CA ALA A 29 -7.25 -17.58 28.44
C ALA A 29 -8.29 -16.98 27.46
N PHE A 30 -8.01 -15.79 26.92
CA PHE A 30 -8.87 -15.12 25.94
C PHE A 30 -9.00 -15.91 24.63
N LEU A 31 -7.88 -16.38 24.08
CA LEU A 31 -7.82 -17.13 22.83
C LEU A 31 -8.17 -18.63 23.00
N LYS A 32 -8.45 -19.07 24.23
CA LYS A 32 -8.77 -20.47 24.58
C LYS A 32 -7.70 -21.45 24.09
N CYS A 33 -6.43 -21.07 24.21
CA CYS A 33 -5.29 -21.89 23.84
C CYS A 33 -4.30 -22.03 25.00
N SER A 34 -3.27 -22.87 24.84
CA SER A 34 -2.25 -23.01 25.89
C SER A 34 -1.23 -21.88 25.83
N LYS A 35 -0.68 -21.48 26.98
CA LYS A 35 0.49 -20.57 27.06
C LYS A 35 1.66 -21.08 26.20
N GLY A 36 1.87 -22.39 26.18
CA GLY A 36 2.88 -23.03 25.35
C GLY A 36 2.65 -22.81 23.85
N THR A 37 1.40 -22.79 23.41
CA THR A 37 1.03 -22.49 22.01
C THR A 37 1.42 -21.07 21.65
N LEU A 38 1.05 -20.08 22.47
CA LEU A 38 1.44 -18.68 22.25
C LEU A 38 2.96 -18.48 22.26
N SER A 39 3.66 -19.13 23.20
CA SER A 39 5.11 -19.06 23.26
C SER A 39 5.74 -19.60 21.97
N LYS A 40 5.32 -20.79 21.51
CA LYS A 40 5.79 -21.38 20.24
C LYS A 40 5.51 -20.47 19.04
N GLN A 41 4.34 -19.84 19.01
CA GLN A 41 3.97 -18.86 17.98
C GLN A 41 4.90 -17.63 17.96
N CYS A 42 5.20 -17.06 19.14
CA CYS A 42 6.10 -15.91 19.25
C CYS A 42 7.56 -16.27 18.89
N HIS A 43 8.02 -17.48 19.18
CA HIS A 43 9.38 -17.93 18.89
C HIS A 43 9.55 -18.51 17.47
N GLY A 44 8.46 -18.80 16.77
CA GLY A 44 8.48 -19.33 15.41
C GLY A 44 8.42 -20.85 15.31
N ASP A 45 8.21 -21.55 16.43
CA ASP A 45 7.99 -23.00 16.48
C ASP A 45 6.56 -23.41 16.08
N ALA A 46 5.65 -22.44 15.93
CA ALA A 46 4.28 -22.64 15.47
C ALA A 46 3.81 -21.47 14.60
N ALA A 47 2.89 -21.75 13.67
CA ALA A 47 2.27 -20.73 12.83
C ALA A 47 1.27 -19.86 13.61
N ILE A 48 1.19 -18.58 13.25
CA ILE A 48 0.22 -17.63 13.79
C ILE A 48 -0.94 -17.52 12.79
N GLY A 49 -2.11 -18.02 13.15
CA GLY A 49 -3.30 -17.91 12.32
C GLY A 49 -4.10 -16.61 12.55
N PRO A 50 -4.97 -16.21 11.60
CA PRO A 50 -5.85 -15.04 11.72
C PRO A 50 -6.73 -15.05 12.97
N GLU A 51 -7.18 -16.23 13.39
CA GLU A 51 -7.97 -16.42 14.60
C GLU A 51 -7.21 -16.05 15.89
N HIS A 52 -5.88 -16.03 15.83
CA HIS A 52 -5.04 -15.65 16.97
C HIS A 52 -4.71 -14.16 16.94
N PHE A 53 -4.11 -13.68 15.84
CA PHE A 53 -3.69 -12.27 15.79
C PHE A 53 -4.89 -11.32 15.65
N GLY A 54 -5.90 -11.67 14.83
CA GLY A 54 -7.05 -10.81 14.60
C GLY A 54 -7.87 -10.59 15.86
N ALA A 55 -8.11 -11.65 16.64
CA ALA A 55 -8.82 -11.55 17.90
C ALA A 55 -8.09 -10.66 18.93
N LEU A 56 -6.75 -10.71 18.98
CA LEU A 56 -5.97 -9.81 19.84
C LEU A 56 -5.96 -8.37 19.33
N GLU A 57 -5.84 -8.16 18.01
CA GLU A 57 -5.93 -6.82 17.41
C GLU A 57 -7.26 -6.13 17.75
N ASP A 58 -8.37 -6.87 17.64
CA ASP A 58 -9.69 -6.37 17.97
C ASP A 58 -9.84 -6.06 19.47
N ALA A 59 -9.30 -6.92 20.34
CA ALA A 59 -9.40 -6.72 21.78
C ALA A 59 -8.52 -5.57 22.30
N VAL A 60 -7.36 -5.35 21.69
CA VAL A 60 -6.46 -4.22 22.01
C VAL A 60 -6.93 -2.93 21.32
N GLY A 61 -7.73 -3.02 20.25
CA GLY A 61 -8.19 -1.88 19.46
C GLY A 61 -7.10 -1.31 18.54
N ARG A 62 -6.14 -2.14 18.12
CA ARG A 62 -5.03 -1.76 17.22
C ARG A 62 -4.77 -2.90 16.24
N TRP A 63 -4.56 -2.56 14.97
CA TRP A 63 -4.44 -3.54 13.88
C TRP A 63 -3.07 -3.54 13.16
N PRO A 64 -1.92 -3.67 13.86
CA PRO A 64 -0.61 -3.55 13.25
C PRO A 64 -0.28 -4.63 12.21
N ILE A 65 -0.66 -5.89 12.44
CA ILE A 65 -0.44 -7.00 11.51
C ILE A 65 -1.38 -6.84 10.31
N THR A 66 -2.65 -6.55 10.55
CA THR A 66 -3.59 -6.29 9.44
C THR A 66 -3.15 -5.09 8.59
N ARG A 67 -2.66 -4.01 9.19
CA ARG A 67 -2.07 -2.87 8.44
C ARG A 67 -0.82 -3.26 7.67
N LEU A 68 0.04 -4.11 8.22
CA LEU A 68 1.21 -4.63 7.51
C LEU A 68 0.79 -5.46 6.28
N LEU A 69 -0.22 -6.32 6.44
CA LEU A 69 -0.76 -7.12 5.35
C LEU A 69 -1.44 -6.24 4.28
N PHE A 70 -2.19 -5.22 4.70
CA PHE A 70 -2.81 -4.26 3.80
C PHE A 70 -1.77 -3.41 3.06
N GLY A 71 -0.71 -2.98 3.74
CA GLY A 71 0.41 -2.25 3.12
C GLY A 71 1.07 -3.07 2.02
N ARG A 72 1.23 -4.39 2.20
CA ARG A 72 1.72 -5.29 1.14
C ARG A 72 0.78 -5.37 -0.05
N LEU A 73 -0.53 -5.30 0.18
CA LEU A 73 -1.51 -5.24 -0.90
C LEU A 73 -1.41 -3.90 -1.65
N ALA A 74 -1.20 -2.80 -0.93
CA ALA A 74 -1.02 -1.46 -1.50
C ALA A 74 0.29 -1.32 -2.30
N GLU A 75 1.37 -1.99 -1.89
CA GLU A 75 2.60 -2.12 -2.69
C GLU A 75 2.40 -2.93 -3.99
N GLY A 76 1.29 -3.66 -4.11
CA GLY A 76 0.93 -4.48 -5.27
C GLY A 76 -0.37 -4.08 -5.98
N GLY A 77 -0.95 -2.89 -5.75
CA GLY A 77 -2.23 -2.47 -6.34
C GLY A 77 -2.30 -0.99 -6.73
N LEU A 78 -3.30 -0.68 -7.59
CA LEU A 78 -3.81 0.62 -8.10
C LEU A 78 -3.07 1.93 -7.73
N PRO A 79 -2.85 2.31 -6.45
CA PRO A 79 -2.07 3.51 -6.11
C PRO A 79 -0.65 3.54 -6.71
N VAL A 80 -0.01 2.38 -6.94
CA VAL A 80 1.29 2.32 -7.64
C VAL A 80 1.11 2.62 -9.14
N GLU A 81 0.06 2.10 -9.77
CA GLU A 81 -0.24 2.33 -11.18
C GLU A 81 -0.67 3.78 -11.43
N LEU A 82 -1.52 4.35 -10.57
CA LEU A 82 -1.92 5.75 -10.66
C LEU A 82 -0.72 6.68 -10.44
N SER A 83 0.16 6.36 -9.48
CA SER A 83 1.40 7.11 -9.26
C SER A 83 2.34 7.04 -10.47
N GLN A 84 2.49 5.87 -11.10
CA GLN A 84 3.27 5.71 -12.32
C GLN A 84 2.66 6.47 -13.50
N GLN A 85 1.34 6.40 -13.68
CA GLN A 85 0.62 7.14 -14.72
C GLN A 85 0.70 8.65 -14.49
N ALA A 86 0.63 9.12 -13.24
CA ALA A 86 0.80 10.52 -12.90
C ALA A 86 2.22 11.00 -13.21
N GLN A 87 3.24 10.21 -12.85
CA GLN A 87 4.64 10.52 -13.19
C GLN A 87 4.88 10.56 -14.70
N GLN A 88 4.27 9.63 -15.44
CA GLN A 88 4.37 9.59 -16.89
C GLN A 88 3.69 10.80 -17.53
N ALA A 89 2.46 11.14 -17.13
CA ALA A 89 1.75 12.31 -17.62
C ALA A 89 2.50 13.62 -17.34
N LEU A 90 3.11 13.74 -16.15
CA LEU A 90 3.94 14.91 -15.80
C LEU A 90 5.20 15.01 -16.65
N ARG A 91 5.83 13.88 -16.99
CA ARG A 91 7.01 13.85 -17.85
C ARG A 91 6.68 14.32 -19.26
N GLU A 92 5.65 13.75 -19.87
CA GLU A 92 5.24 14.13 -21.23
C GLU A 92 4.73 15.59 -21.27
N ALA A 93 4.04 16.05 -20.24
CA ALA A 93 3.58 17.44 -20.15
C ALA A 93 4.73 18.46 -19.96
N ALA A 94 5.89 18.04 -19.43
CA ALA A 94 7.00 18.94 -19.17
C ALA A 94 7.56 19.55 -20.47
N ASP A 95 7.51 18.81 -21.58
CA ASP A 95 8.02 19.24 -22.88
C ASP A 95 7.06 20.19 -23.62
N LEU A 96 5.81 20.33 -23.16
CA LEU A 96 4.86 21.29 -23.76
C LEU A 96 5.26 22.74 -23.52
N THR A 97 5.76 23.07 -22.33
CA THR A 97 6.14 24.45 -21.98
C THR A 97 7.21 25.01 -22.93
N PRO A 98 8.36 24.34 -23.14
CA PRO A 98 9.35 24.80 -24.11
C PRO A 98 8.81 24.77 -25.55
N ALA A 99 7.98 23.80 -25.92
CA ALA A 99 7.37 23.74 -27.25
C ALA A 99 6.43 24.93 -27.55
N ILE A 100 5.67 25.39 -26.55
CA ILE A 100 4.86 26.61 -26.62
C ILE A 100 5.74 27.84 -26.84
N PHE A 101 6.86 27.96 -26.12
CA PHE A 101 7.77 29.08 -26.32
C PHE A 101 8.43 29.06 -27.71
N SER A 102 8.80 27.88 -28.23
CA SER A 102 9.31 27.76 -29.61
C SER A 102 8.29 28.27 -30.62
N LEU A 103 7.01 27.92 -30.47
CA LEU A 103 5.95 28.44 -31.33
C LEU A 103 5.79 29.96 -31.20
N LEU A 104 5.68 30.47 -29.97
CA LEU A 104 5.39 31.89 -29.73
C LEU A 104 6.55 32.83 -30.10
N ILE A 105 7.79 32.39 -29.89
CA ILE A 105 8.99 33.21 -30.09
C ILE A 105 9.55 33.02 -31.51
N GLN A 106 9.59 31.77 -31.99
CA GLN A 106 10.29 31.42 -33.22
C GLN A 106 9.32 31.09 -34.37
N GLY A 107 8.03 30.98 -34.10
CA GLY A 107 7.04 30.53 -35.08
C GLY A 107 7.14 29.04 -35.41
N ASP A 108 7.96 28.27 -34.68
CA ASP A 108 8.18 26.86 -34.94
C ASP A 108 7.13 26.00 -34.23
N ALA A 109 6.23 25.44 -35.03
CA ALA A 109 5.18 24.53 -34.54
C ALA A 109 5.67 23.07 -34.42
N GLY A 110 6.84 22.72 -34.95
CA GLY A 110 7.35 21.34 -34.99
C GLY A 110 7.38 20.66 -33.62
N PRO A 111 7.94 21.30 -32.57
CA PRO A 111 7.93 20.76 -31.22
C PRO A 111 6.51 20.50 -30.68
N ILE A 112 5.57 21.44 -30.88
CA ILE A 112 4.17 21.26 -30.42
C ILE A 112 3.48 20.11 -31.16
N GLN A 113 3.74 19.94 -32.45
CA GLN A 113 3.15 18.86 -33.26
C GLN A 113 3.65 17.48 -32.81
N LYS A 114 4.85 17.41 -32.22
CA LYS A 114 5.44 16.18 -31.69
C LYS A 114 5.00 15.90 -30.25
N GLU A 115 5.26 16.82 -29.33
CA GLU A 115 5.07 16.59 -27.89
C GLU A 115 3.59 16.74 -27.47
N GLY A 116 2.80 17.52 -28.22
CA GLY A 116 1.37 17.78 -27.97
C GLY A 116 0.54 16.50 -27.86
N PRO A 117 0.54 15.62 -28.89
CA PRO A 117 -0.19 14.36 -28.85
C PRO A 117 0.25 13.41 -27.71
N GLU A 118 1.54 13.33 -27.40
CA GLU A 118 2.08 12.43 -26.36
C GLU A 118 1.63 12.86 -24.95
N ALA A 119 1.67 14.16 -24.68
CA ALA A 119 1.16 14.73 -23.44
C ALA A 119 -0.36 14.58 -23.31
N MET A 120 -1.12 14.81 -24.40
CA MET A 120 -2.57 14.63 -24.40
C MET A 120 -2.98 13.18 -24.15
N ALA A 121 -2.31 12.22 -24.78
CA ALA A 121 -2.59 10.80 -24.57
C ALA A 121 -2.34 10.39 -23.11
N SER A 122 -1.19 10.78 -22.55
CA SER A 122 -0.82 10.44 -21.18
C SER A 122 -1.74 11.09 -20.14
N LEU A 123 -2.17 12.33 -20.37
CA LEU A 123 -3.16 13.00 -19.52
C LEU A 123 -4.54 12.32 -19.60
N ALA A 124 -4.96 11.90 -20.80
CA ALA A 124 -6.22 11.20 -20.98
C ALA A 124 -6.20 9.80 -20.31
N ASP A 125 -5.06 9.11 -20.33
CA ASP A 125 -4.87 7.84 -19.60
C ASP A 125 -4.93 8.06 -18.09
N LEU A 126 -4.28 9.10 -17.57
CA LEU A 126 -4.34 9.46 -16.15
C LEU A 126 -5.77 9.79 -15.69
N LEU A 127 -6.50 10.61 -16.46
CA LEU A 127 -7.89 10.97 -16.12
C LEU A 127 -8.80 9.73 -16.08
N ARG A 128 -8.66 8.83 -17.06
CA ARG A 128 -9.40 7.55 -17.04
C ARG A 128 -9.08 6.69 -15.82
N ALA A 129 -7.83 6.70 -15.36
CA ALA A 129 -7.42 5.97 -14.17
C ALA A 129 -7.98 6.60 -12.88
N VAL A 130 -8.05 7.94 -12.81
CA VAL A 130 -8.70 8.66 -11.70
C VAL A 130 -10.19 8.37 -11.66
N ASP A 131 -10.88 8.43 -12.80
CA ASP A 131 -12.33 8.16 -12.89
C ASP A 131 -12.68 6.70 -12.55
N ALA A 132 -11.74 5.78 -12.75
CA ALA A 132 -11.89 4.37 -12.40
C ALA A 132 -11.60 4.07 -10.92
N ASP A 133 -11.09 5.03 -10.14
CA ASP A 133 -10.81 4.87 -8.71
C ASP A 133 -12.12 5.07 -7.90
N PRO A 134 -12.68 4.01 -7.28
CA PRO A 134 -13.96 4.06 -6.56
C PRO A 134 -13.90 4.84 -5.23
N THR A 135 -12.78 5.49 -4.92
CA THR A 135 -12.61 6.27 -3.68
C THR A 135 -13.35 7.61 -3.67
N GLU A 136 -13.85 8.11 -4.82
CA GLU A 136 -14.69 9.33 -4.83
C GLU A 136 -16.11 9.11 -4.31
N ASP A 137 -16.67 7.89 -4.36
CA ASP A 137 -18.06 7.62 -3.92
C ASP A 137 -18.21 7.50 -2.39
N LYS A 138 -17.15 7.81 -1.63
CA LYS A 138 -17.09 7.68 -0.15
C LYS A 138 -16.41 8.85 0.57
N ARG A 139 -16.63 10.10 0.15
CA ARG A 139 -16.41 11.25 1.05
C ARG A 139 -17.76 11.78 1.57
N PRO A 140 -17.97 11.85 2.90
CA PRO A 140 -19.18 12.43 3.48
C PRO A 140 -19.28 13.94 3.23
#